data_AF-A0A1Y4JS42-F1
#
_entry.id   AF-A0A1Y4JS42-F1
#
_cell.length_a   1.000
_cell.length_b   1.000
_cell.length_c   1.000
_cell.angle_alpha   90.00
_cell.angle_beta   90.00
_cell.angle_gamma   90.00
#
_symmetry.space_group_name_H-M   'P 1'
#
loop_
_entity.id
_entity.type
_entity.pdbx_description
1 polymer ?
#
loop_
_entity_poly.entity_id
_entity_poly.type
_entity_poly.pdbx_seq_one_letter_code
_entity_poly.pdbx_strand_id
1 'polypeptide(L)'
;MKKIRKSGLEKVINRHKAECSKIQPIVNTMLETGFCFTTDELKDLASVCSKLYKQAENMAKEESARSKVKFRSNADYTETLEYLNGAVSQNADALRKALLYHTLNPLEIEAYEVTDGVVQVSSRWIEEKDAEYTILPTENREQAQQLVNNVRQAIDELNAFVSHNRFFGKGISTSLDSRRCLCWLDGDGNFHEEKESYEFI
;
A
#
# COMPACT_ATOMS: atom_id res chain seq x y z
N MET A 1 -3.86 8.30 -24.22
CA MET A 1 -4.53 8.23 -22.90
C MET A 1 -3.68 8.92 -21.84
N LYS A 2 -4.26 9.68 -20.89
CA LYS A 2 -3.48 10.27 -19.78
C LYS A 2 -3.20 9.22 -18.70
N LYS A 3 -2.12 9.38 -17.92
CA LYS A 3 -1.86 8.56 -16.73
C LYS A 3 -3.08 8.61 -15.80
N ILE A 4 -3.53 7.46 -15.31
CA ILE A 4 -4.65 7.37 -14.36
C ILE A 4 -4.10 6.97 -13.00
N ARG A 5 -4.35 7.81 -11.98
CA ARG A 5 -4.09 7.44 -10.59
C ARG A 5 -5.27 6.63 -10.05
N LYS A 6 -4.98 5.44 -9.54
CA LYS A 6 -5.93 4.61 -8.81
C LYS A 6 -6.32 5.32 -7.51
N SER A 7 -7.57 5.19 -7.09
CA SER A 7 -8.01 5.71 -5.79
C SER A 7 -7.39 4.90 -4.64
N GLY A 8 -7.25 5.52 -3.47
CA GLY A 8 -6.84 4.82 -2.24
C GLY A 8 -5.37 4.95 -1.85
N LEU A 9 -4.47 5.39 -2.74
CA LEU A 9 -3.05 5.60 -2.41
C LEU A 9 -2.86 6.50 -1.17
N GLU A 10 -3.57 7.63 -1.14
CA GLU A 10 -3.48 8.58 -0.03
C GLU A 10 -3.93 7.96 1.30
N LYS A 11 -4.95 7.08 1.28
CA LYS A 11 -5.38 6.35 2.47
C LYS A 11 -4.28 5.41 2.98
N VAL A 12 -3.59 4.72 2.06
CA VAL A 12 -2.49 3.81 2.40
C VAL A 12 -1.30 4.57 2.98
N ILE A 13 -0.92 5.70 2.39
CA ILE A 13 0.17 6.55 2.90
C ILE A 13 -0.21 7.12 4.27
N ASN A 14 -1.41 7.68 4.43
CA ASN A 14 -1.84 8.28 5.70
C ASN A 14 -1.94 7.24 6.82
N ARG A 15 -2.30 6.00 6.50
CA ARG A 15 -2.28 4.89 7.45
C ARG A 15 -0.89 4.63 8.01
N HIS A 16 0.15 4.61 7.16
CA HIS A 16 1.53 4.44 7.63
C HIS A 16 2.03 5.67 8.40
N LYS A 17 1.71 6.89 7.93
CA LYS A 17 2.06 8.14 8.64
C LYS A 17 1.49 8.20 10.05
N ALA A 18 0.26 7.73 10.25
CA ALA A 18 -0.38 7.72 11.57
C ALA A 18 0.33 6.79 12.58
N GLU A 19 1.09 5.81 12.10
CA GLU A 19 1.74 4.80 12.94
C GLU A 19 3.21 5.17 13.26
N CYS A 20 3.78 6.15 12.55
CA CYS A 20 5.10 6.72 12.88
C CYS A 20 5.17 7.15 14.35
N SER A 21 4.11 7.76 14.90
CA SER A 21 4.08 8.19 16.31
C SER A 21 4.11 7.03 17.31
N LYS A 22 3.72 5.81 16.90
CA LYS A 22 3.80 4.61 17.76
C LYS A 22 5.14 3.90 17.63
N ILE A 23 5.84 4.08 16.51
CA ILE A 23 7.19 3.54 16.30
C ILE A 23 8.25 4.47 16.93
N GLN A 24 8.02 5.78 16.96
CA GLN A 24 8.98 6.75 17.52
C GLN A 24 9.47 6.43 18.94
N PRO A 25 8.62 6.05 19.91
CA PRO A 25 9.09 5.69 21.26
C PRO A 25 10.05 4.49 21.27
N ILE A 26 9.92 3.57 20.32
CA ILE A 26 10.80 2.41 20.16
C ILE A 26 12.19 2.89 19.75
N VAL A 27 12.26 3.77 18.74
CA VAL A 27 13.52 4.37 18.29
C VAL A 27 14.19 5.17 19.41
N ASN A 28 13.42 5.98 20.14
CA ASN A 28 13.94 6.73 21.28
C ASN A 28 14.52 5.79 22.34
N THR A 29 13.80 4.74 22.71
CA THR A 29 14.26 3.76 23.72
C THR A 29 15.58 3.10 23.29
N MET A 30 15.68 2.72 22.02
CA MET A 30 16.90 2.09 21.50
C MET A 30 18.10 3.05 21.51
N LEU A 31 17.89 4.31 21.12
CA LEU A 31 18.93 5.34 21.16
C LEU A 31 19.35 5.69 22.60
N GLU A 32 18.38 5.85 23.52
CA GLU A 32 18.62 6.12 24.94
C GLU A 32 19.36 4.99 25.64
N THR A 33 19.13 3.75 25.22
CA THR A 33 19.88 2.56 25.69
C THR A 33 21.32 2.54 25.17
N GLY A 34 21.64 3.37 24.17
CA GLY A 34 22.97 3.50 23.60
C GLY A 34 23.21 2.71 22.31
N PHE A 35 22.16 2.12 21.71
CA PHE A 35 22.31 1.46 20.41
C PHE A 35 22.54 2.49 19.30
N CYS A 36 23.38 2.14 18.33
CA CYS A 36 23.42 2.86 17.07
C CYS A 36 22.21 2.40 16.24
N PHE A 37 21.19 3.26 16.14
CA PHE A 37 19.89 2.88 15.60
C PHE A 37 19.51 3.69 14.37
N THR A 38 19.65 3.09 13.19
CA THR A 38 19.27 3.68 11.89
C THR A 38 18.10 2.92 11.27
N THR A 39 17.73 3.27 10.03
CA THR A 39 16.73 2.53 9.25
C THR A 39 17.05 1.03 9.16
N ASP A 40 18.33 0.68 9.04
CA ASP A 40 18.77 -0.70 8.96
C ASP A 40 18.51 -1.47 10.26
N GLU A 41 18.74 -0.84 11.41
CA GLU A 41 18.47 -1.43 12.72
C GLU A 41 16.97 -1.50 13.01
N LEU A 42 16.17 -0.54 12.52
CA LEU A 42 14.71 -0.65 12.58
C LEU A 42 14.20 -1.89 11.82
N LYS A 43 14.77 -2.17 10.65
CA LYS A 43 14.44 -3.37 9.85
C LYS A 43 14.96 -4.66 10.50
N ASP A 44 16.16 -4.63 11.10
CA ASP A 44 16.69 -5.76 11.87
C ASP A 44 15.82 -6.06 13.10
N LEU A 45 15.34 -5.03 13.81
CA LEU A 45 14.43 -5.13 14.95
C LEU A 45 13.08 -5.79 14.56
N ALA A 46 12.57 -5.49 13.37
CA ALA A 46 11.35 -6.09 12.86
C ALA A 46 11.49 -7.56 12.43
N SER A 47 12.73 -8.08 12.36
CA SER A 47 13.05 -9.41 11.86
C SER A 47 13.70 -10.29 12.94
N VAL A 48 15.00 -10.62 12.79
CA VAL A 48 15.75 -11.55 13.65
C VAL A 48 16.64 -10.86 14.67
N CYS A 49 16.72 -9.52 14.66
CA CYS A 49 17.52 -8.72 15.59
C CYS A 49 19.02 -9.07 15.60
N SER A 50 19.55 -9.57 14.48
CA SER A 50 20.93 -10.07 14.39
C SER A 50 22.00 -9.00 14.57
N LYS A 51 21.78 -7.81 14.00
CA LYS A 51 22.69 -6.66 14.15
C LYS A 51 22.61 -6.12 15.56
N LEU A 52 21.40 -6.03 16.12
CA LEU A 52 21.17 -5.51 17.46
C LEU A 52 21.76 -6.39 18.56
N TYR A 53 21.59 -7.71 18.48
CA TYR A 53 22.24 -8.62 19.43
C TYR A 53 23.77 -8.54 19.35
N LYS A 54 24.33 -8.35 18.15
CA LYS A 54 25.77 -8.14 18.00
C LYS A 54 26.24 -6.80 18.59
N GLN A 55 25.45 -5.73 18.46
CA GLN A 55 25.74 -4.47 19.14
C GLN A 55 25.70 -4.65 20.67
N ALA A 56 24.69 -5.36 21.18
CA ALA A 56 24.57 -5.64 22.61
C ALA A 56 25.78 -6.40 23.17
N GLU A 57 26.27 -7.43 22.45
CA GLU A 57 27.49 -8.15 22.83
C GLU A 57 28.73 -7.25 22.91
N ASN A 58 28.88 -6.32 21.95
CA ASN A 58 30.02 -5.41 21.93
C ASN A 58 29.95 -4.41 23.09
N MET A 59 28.76 -3.84 23.34
CA MET A 59 28.53 -2.93 24.47
C MET A 59 28.82 -3.63 25.81
N ALA A 60 28.35 -4.87 25.98
CA ALA A 60 28.62 -5.65 27.18
C ALA A 60 30.12 -5.96 27.35
N LYS A 61 30.85 -6.24 26.27
CA LYS A 61 32.31 -6.43 26.30
C LYS A 61 33.04 -5.16 26.72
N GLU A 62 32.62 -4.01 26.19
CA GLU A 62 33.22 -2.72 26.53
C GLU A 62 32.96 -2.33 27.99
N GLU A 63 31.75 -2.57 28.50
CA GLU A 63 31.42 -2.28 29.91
C GLU A 63 32.21 -3.20 30.85
N SER A 64 32.22 -4.51 30.57
CA SER A 64 32.94 -5.48 31.40
C SER A 64 34.46 -5.28 31.41
N ALA A 65 35.04 -4.72 30.35
CA ALA A 65 36.47 -4.41 30.28
C ALA A 65 36.90 -3.29 31.26
N ARG A 66 35.96 -2.51 31.79
CA ARG A 66 36.23 -1.47 32.81
C ARG A 66 36.60 -2.10 34.16
N SER A 67 36.12 -3.32 34.43
CA SER A 67 36.40 -4.06 35.64
C SER A 67 37.78 -4.74 35.58
N LYS A 68 38.71 -4.32 36.46
CA LYS A 68 40.06 -4.91 36.56
C LYS A 68 40.09 -6.31 37.19
N VAL A 69 38.99 -6.74 37.83
CA VAL A 69 38.87 -8.03 38.51
C VAL A 69 38.09 -8.99 37.61
N LYS A 70 38.71 -10.10 37.18
CA LYS A 70 38.11 -11.06 36.22
C LYS A 70 36.72 -11.56 36.63
N PHE A 71 36.53 -11.90 37.91
CA PHE A 71 35.23 -12.36 38.40
C PHE A 71 34.14 -11.28 38.28
N ARG A 72 34.47 -10.02 38.59
CA ARG A 72 33.55 -8.89 38.42
C ARG A 72 33.27 -8.60 36.95
N SER A 73 34.31 -8.58 36.12
CA SER A 73 34.19 -8.42 34.67
C SER A 73 33.22 -9.44 34.04
N ASN A 74 33.32 -10.72 34.39
CA ASN A 74 32.40 -11.74 33.88
C ASN A 74 30.94 -11.53 34.35
N ALA A 75 30.74 -11.11 35.60
CA ALA A 75 29.41 -10.79 36.12
C ALA A 75 28.81 -9.57 35.42
N ASP A 76 29.58 -8.48 35.32
CA ASP A 76 29.18 -7.23 34.65
C ASP A 76 28.82 -7.48 33.18
N TYR A 77 29.60 -8.33 32.48
CA TYR A 77 29.29 -8.74 31.09
C TYR A 77 27.93 -9.41 30.99
N THR A 78 27.67 -10.39 31.85
CA THR A 78 26.46 -11.22 31.79
C THR A 78 25.22 -10.38 32.09
N GLU A 79 25.27 -9.58 33.17
CA GLU A 79 24.18 -8.69 33.57
C GLU A 79 23.88 -7.64 32.49
N THR A 80 24.92 -7.02 31.92
CA THR A 80 24.75 -6.02 30.86
C THR A 80 24.17 -6.65 29.59
N LEU A 81 24.65 -7.83 29.19
CA LEU A 81 24.15 -8.51 28.01
C LEU A 81 22.69 -8.96 28.17
N GLU A 82 22.32 -9.49 29.34
CA GLU A 82 20.93 -9.85 29.66
C GLU A 82 20.00 -8.63 29.60
N TYR A 83 20.42 -7.51 30.18
CA TYR A 83 19.68 -6.25 30.12
C TYR A 83 19.46 -5.76 28.67
N LEU A 84 20.54 -5.70 27.87
CA LEU A 84 20.49 -5.23 26.49
C LEU A 84 19.65 -6.16 25.59
N ASN A 85 19.80 -7.48 25.74
CA ASN A 85 18.99 -8.45 24.99
C ASN A 85 17.51 -8.38 25.39
N GLY A 86 17.23 -8.12 26.67
CA GLY A 86 15.89 -7.85 27.16
C GLY A 86 15.27 -6.61 26.51
N ALA A 87 16.02 -5.51 26.43
CA ALA A 87 15.59 -4.29 25.75
C ALA A 87 15.29 -4.52 24.26
N VAL A 88 16.17 -5.23 23.55
CA VAL A 88 15.96 -5.59 22.14
C VAL A 88 14.68 -6.40 21.96
N SER A 89 14.48 -7.44 22.77
CA SER A 89 13.32 -8.32 22.67
C SER A 89 12.00 -7.59 22.93
N GLN A 90 11.96 -6.74 23.97
CA GLN A 90 10.78 -5.94 24.31
C GLN A 90 10.42 -4.95 23.21
N ASN A 91 11.43 -4.27 22.64
CA ASN A 91 11.22 -3.32 21.55
C ASN A 91 10.82 -4.01 20.24
N ALA A 92 11.33 -5.22 19.97
CA ALA A 92 10.92 -6.02 18.81
C ALA A 92 9.43 -6.40 18.90
N ASP A 93 8.97 -6.83 20.07
CA ASP A 93 7.55 -7.15 20.28
C ASP A 93 6.65 -5.91 20.23
N ALA A 94 7.12 -4.76 20.75
CA ALA A 94 6.43 -3.48 20.60
C ALA A 94 6.31 -3.09 19.12
N LEU A 95 7.38 -3.27 18.34
CA LEU A 95 7.38 -2.95 16.91
C LEU A 95 6.43 -3.85 16.12
N ARG A 96 6.43 -5.17 16.38
CA ARG A 96 5.49 -6.11 15.74
C ARG A 96 4.02 -5.72 15.99
N LYS A 97 3.72 -5.23 17.20
CA LYS A 97 2.39 -4.71 17.54
C LYS A 97 2.08 -3.42 16.77
N ALA A 98 3.01 -2.46 16.71
CA ALA A 98 2.85 -1.22 15.95
C ALA A 98 2.64 -1.49 14.45
N LEU A 99 3.32 -2.51 13.91
CA LEU A 99 3.18 -2.94 12.51
C LEU A 99 1.94 -3.81 12.25
N LEU A 100 1.14 -4.11 13.28
CA LEU A 100 -0.11 -4.86 13.15
C LEU A 100 0.08 -6.26 12.51
N TYR A 101 1.21 -6.94 12.78
CA TYR A 101 1.56 -8.23 12.18
C TYR A 101 0.52 -9.34 12.40
N HIS A 102 -0.30 -9.23 13.44
CA HIS A 102 -1.35 -10.20 13.76
C HIS A 102 -2.72 -9.85 13.15
N THR A 103 -2.78 -8.85 12.27
CA THR A 103 -4.03 -8.40 11.63
C THR A 103 -4.07 -8.79 10.15
N LEU A 104 -5.26 -8.71 9.54
CA LEU A 104 -5.45 -9.01 8.12
C LEU A 104 -4.70 -8.06 7.17
N ASN A 105 -4.31 -6.87 7.66
CA ASN A 105 -3.66 -5.86 6.84
C ASN A 105 -2.43 -5.29 7.59
N PRO A 106 -1.35 -6.06 7.76
CA PRO A 106 -0.14 -5.57 8.42
C PRO A 106 0.45 -4.37 7.67
N LEU A 107 1.24 -3.57 8.37
CA LEU A 107 1.97 -2.44 7.80
C LEU A 107 3.32 -2.92 7.26
N GLU A 108 3.79 -2.29 6.19
CA GLU A 108 5.04 -2.64 5.55
C GLU A 108 6.20 -2.00 6.32
N ILE A 109 7.15 -2.80 6.82
CA ILE A 109 8.35 -2.26 7.48
C ILE A 109 9.17 -1.38 6.53
N GLU A 110 9.18 -1.70 5.24
CA GLU A 110 9.85 -0.91 4.19
C GLU A 110 9.27 0.50 4.01
N ALA A 111 8.06 0.76 4.54
CA ALA A 111 7.47 2.08 4.52
C ALA A 111 8.12 3.05 5.51
N TYR A 112 8.92 2.57 6.47
CA TYR A 112 9.49 3.40 7.53
C TYR A 112 11.00 3.57 7.37
N GLU A 113 11.46 4.78 7.67
CA GLU A 113 12.88 5.12 7.75
C GLU A 113 13.15 5.96 9.01
N VAL A 114 14.37 5.84 9.52
CA VAL A 114 14.89 6.63 10.64
C VAL A 114 15.94 7.59 10.10
N THR A 115 15.66 8.89 10.22
CA THR A 115 16.59 9.97 9.85
C THR A 115 16.82 10.85 11.06
N ASP A 116 18.08 11.00 11.48
CA ASP A 116 18.46 11.77 12.67
C ASP A 116 17.64 11.40 13.93
N GLY A 117 17.37 10.11 14.09
CA GLY A 117 16.57 9.56 15.20
C GLY A 117 15.05 9.74 15.07
N VAL A 118 14.57 10.36 14.00
CA VAL A 118 13.14 10.59 13.74
C VAL A 118 12.59 9.55 12.76
N VAL A 119 11.46 8.94 13.11
CA VAL A 119 10.72 8.00 12.27
C VAL A 119 9.83 8.76 11.30
N GLN A 120 10.00 8.48 10.02
CA GLN A 120 9.15 9.01 8.97
C GLN A 120 8.80 7.93 7.95
N VAL A 121 7.82 8.23 7.10
CA VAL A 121 7.50 7.36 5.97
C VAL A 121 8.53 7.59 4.87
N SER A 122 9.10 6.52 4.33
CA SER A 122 10.14 6.61 3.32
C SER A 122 9.63 7.25 2.04
N SER A 123 10.35 8.28 1.57
CA SER A 123 10.05 8.95 0.31
C SER A 123 10.14 7.98 -0.86
N ARG A 124 11.14 7.09 -0.84
CA ARG A 124 11.30 6.04 -1.85
C ARG A 124 10.11 5.08 -1.89
N TRP A 125 9.65 4.63 -0.73
CA TRP A 125 8.48 3.75 -0.66
C TRP A 125 7.22 4.46 -1.19
N ILE A 126 7.05 5.75 -0.88
CA ILE A 126 5.93 6.55 -1.43
C ILE A 126 5.99 6.59 -2.97
N GLU A 127 7.17 6.78 -3.56
CA GLU A 127 7.36 6.78 -5.02
C GLU A 127 7.04 5.41 -5.64
N GLU A 128 7.53 4.33 -5.02
CA GLU A 128 7.23 2.95 -5.44
C GLU A 128 5.72 2.67 -5.40
N LYS A 129 5.02 3.12 -4.35
CA LYS A 129 3.56 3.02 -4.26
C LYS A 129 2.84 3.93 -5.25
N ASP A 130 3.30 5.16 -5.52
CA ASP A 130 2.69 6.01 -6.56
C ASP A 130 2.79 5.35 -7.94
N ALA A 131 3.89 4.66 -8.24
CA ALA A 131 4.05 3.88 -9.45
C ALA A 131 3.07 2.68 -9.50
N GLU A 132 2.95 1.90 -8.43
CA GLU A 132 1.97 0.79 -8.32
C GLU A 132 0.52 1.26 -8.51
N TYR A 133 0.21 2.45 -7.99
CA TYR A 133 -1.10 3.08 -8.08
C TYR A 133 -1.31 3.89 -9.36
N THR A 134 -0.34 3.91 -10.28
CA THR A 134 -0.46 4.63 -11.55
C THR A 134 -0.65 3.66 -12.71
N ILE A 135 -1.77 3.77 -13.40
CA ILE A 135 -1.99 3.10 -14.68
C ILE A 135 -1.36 3.95 -15.77
N LEU A 136 -0.22 3.48 -16.27
CA LEU A 136 0.46 4.11 -17.39
C LEU A 136 -0.30 3.87 -18.70
N PRO A 137 -0.25 4.83 -19.65
CA PRO A 137 -0.75 4.60 -20.99
C PRO A 137 0.06 3.49 -21.67
N THR A 138 -0.65 2.66 -22.43
CA THR A 138 -0.08 1.68 -23.35
C THR A 138 -0.90 1.70 -24.62
N GLU A 139 -0.33 1.30 -25.76
CA GLU A 139 -1.02 1.26 -27.05
C GLU A 139 -2.36 0.51 -26.94
N ASN A 140 -2.37 -0.67 -26.30
CA ASN A 140 -3.59 -1.45 -26.08
C ASN A 140 -4.65 -0.71 -25.24
N ARG A 141 -4.24 0.06 -24.23
CA ARG A 141 -5.17 0.85 -23.39
C ARG A 141 -5.73 2.05 -24.16
N GLU A 142 -4.92 2.66 -25.00
CA GLU A 142 -5.36 3.73 -25.90
C GLU A 142 -6.35 3.22 -26.93
N GLN A 143 -6.06 2.08 -27.55
CA GLN A 143 -6.96 1.40 -28.46
C GLN A 143 -8.29 1.04 -27.76
N ALA A 144 -8.24 0.45 -26.56
CA ALA A 144 -9.44 0.15 -25.78
C ALA A 144 -10.27 1.41 -25.49
N GLN A 145 -9.63 2.51 -25.08
CA GLN A 145 -10.31 3.79 -24.85
C GLN A 145 -10.95 4.33 -26.12
N GLN A 146 -10.29 4.21 -27.28
CA GLN A 146 -10.87 4.61 -28.56
C GLN A 146 -12.11 3.78 -28.91
N LEU A 147 -12.04 2.45 -28.75
CA LEU A 147 -13.19 1.57 -28.99
C LEU A 147 -14.38 1.92 -28.09
N VAL A 148 -14.14 2.19 -26.80
CA VAL A 148 -15.18 2.64 -25.87
C VAL A 148 -15.80 3.97 -26.30
N ASN A 149 -15.00 4.92 -26.79
CA ASN A 149 -15.50 6.20 -27.27
C ASN A 149 -16.34 6.04 -28.54
N ASN A 150 -15.92 5.19 -29.47
CA ASN A 150 -16.68 4.91 -30.70
C ASN A 150 -18.05 4.29 -30.36
N VAL A 151 -18.08 3.32 -29.44
CA VAL A 151 -19.34 2.71 -28.98
C VAL A 151 -20.24 3.75 -28.34
N ARG A 152 -19.70 4.60 -27.46
CA ARG A 152 -20.47 5.69 -26.83
C ARG A 152 -21.08 6.62 -27.86
N GLN A 153 -20.29 7.06 -28.84
CA GLN A 153 -20.77 7.94 -29.90
C GLN A 153 -21.90 7.29 -30.71
N ALA A 154 -21.75 6.02 -31.11
CA ALA A 154 -22.80 5.31 -31.84
C ALA A 154 -24.10 5.18 -31.03
N ILE A 155 -23.98 4.91 -29.72
CA ILE A 155 -25.13 4.86 -28.80
C ILE A 155 -25.82 6.23 -28.72
N ASP A 156 -25.05 7.31 -28.57
CA ASP A 156 -25.58 8.67 -28.47
C ASP A 156 -26.28 9.09 -29.77
N GLU A 157 -25.70 8.77 -30.93
CA GLU A 157 -26.29 9.04 -32.25
C GLU A 157 -27.61 8.29 -32.46
N LEU A 158 -27.66 6.99 -32.14
CA LEU A 158 -28.89 6.19 -32.24
C LEU A 158 -30.00 6.72 -31.32
N ASN A 159 -29.65 7.09 -30.09
CA ASN A 159 -30.61 7.63 -29.14
C ASN A 159 -31.12 9.01 -29.56
N ALA A 160 -30.25 9.87 -30.10
CA ALA A 160 -30.64 11.18 -30.63
C ALA A 160 -31.54 11.06 -31.86
N PHE A 161 -31.26 10.10 -32.75
CA PHE A 161 -32.06 9.88 -33.95
C PHE A 161 -33.54 9.59 -33.64
N VAL A 162 -33.81 8.76 -32.63
CA VAL A 162 -35.19 8.37 -32.28
C VAL A 162 -35.83 9.26 -31.21
N SER A 163 -35.13 10.25 -30.65
CA SER A 163 -35.59 10.97 -29.45
C SER A 163 -36.89 11.75 -29.62
N HIS A 164 -37.22 12.13 -30.87
CA HIS A 164 -38.45 12.85 -31.21
C HIS A 164 -39.56 11.93 -31.73
N ASN A 165 -39.31 10.63 -31.84
CA ASN A 165 -40.26 9.66 -32.36
C ASN A 165 -41.06 9.02 -31.22
N ARG A 166 -42.37 9.28 -31.18
CA ARG A 166 -43.29 8.78 -30.12
C ARG A 166 -43.38 7.26 -30.03
N PHE A 167 -42.98 6.54 -31.08
CA PHE A 167 -43.05 5.08 -31.12
C PHE A 167 -41.83 4.41 -30.49
N PHE A 168 -40.77 5.16 -30.20
CA PHE A 168 -39.51 4.65 -29.65
C PHE A 168 -39.29 5.08 -28.20
N GLY A 169 -38.69 4.17 -27.42
CA GLY A 169 -38.17 4.52 -26.10
C GLY A 169 -36.73 5.01 -26.17
N LYS A 170 -35.87 4.27 -26.88
CA LYS A 170 -34.42 4.52 -27.07
C LYS A 170 -33.97 3.95 -28.39
N GLY A 171 -32.84 4.43 -28.92
CA GLY A 171 -32.25 3.89 -30.14
C GLY A 171 -31.65 2.51 -29.91
N ILE A 172 -30.93 2.36 -28.79
CA ILE A 172 -30.39 1.08 -28.32
C ILE A 172 -30.85 0.78 -26.89
N SER A 173 -31.18 -0.49 -26.61
CA SER A 173 -31.63 -0.91 -25.29
C SER A 173 -31.03 -2.23 -24.81
N THR A 174 -31.55 -2.79 -23.72
CA THR A 174 -31.21 -4.13 -23.23
C THR A 174 -32.40 -5.07 -23.41
N SER A 175 -32.16 -6.37 -23.37
CA SER A 175 -33.20 -7.41 -23.44
C SER A 175 -34.29 -7.31 -22.36
N LEU A 176 -34.07 -6.50 -21.32
CA LEU A 176 -35.01 -6.30 -20.21
C LEU A 176 -35.94 -5.09 -20.42
N ASP A 177 -35.67 -4.24 -21.40
CA ASP A 177 -36.51 -3.08 -21.71
C ASP A 177 -37.50 -3.44 -22.81
N SER A 178 -38.80 -3.44 -22.49
CA SER A 178 -39.86 -3.79 -23.43
C SER A 178 -40.25 -2.66 -24.38
N ARG A 179 -39.65 -1.47 -24.25
CA ARG A 179 -39.92 -0.36 -25.17
C ARG A 179 -39.23 -0.60 -26.51
N ARG A 180 -39.88 -0.17 -27.59
CA ARG A 180 -39.35 -0.27 -28.94
C ARG A 180 -38.00 0.45 -29.07
N CYS A 181 -37.04 -0.23 -29.70
CA CYS A 181 -35.70 0.25 -30.02
C CYS A 181 -35.27 -0.24 -31.42
N LEU A 182 -34.15 0.28 -31.93
CA LEU A 182 -33.57 -0.16 -33.20
C LEU A 182 -32.62 -1.35 -33.00
N CYS A 183 -31.97 -1.42 -31.85
CA CYS A 183 -31.10 -2.53 -31.48
C CYS A 183 -31.07 -2.73 -29.97
N TRP A 184 -30.65 -3.91 -29.53
CA TRP A 184 -30.53 -4.23 -28.11
C TRP A 184 -29.39 -5.19 -27.82
N LEU A 185 -28.92 -5.16 -26.57
CA LEU A 185 -27.92 -6.08 -26.04
C LEU A 185 -28.57 -7.14 -25.16
N ASP A 186 -28.21 -8.40 -25.36
CA ASP A 186 -28.64 -9.50 -24.49
C ASP A 186 -27.78 -9.59 -23.20
N GLY A 187 -28.12 -10.53 -22.32
CA GLY A 187 -27.41 -10.73 -21.05
C GLY A 187 -25.97 -11.23 -21.22
N ASP A 188 -25.64 -11.78 -22.40
CA ASP A 188 -24.30 -12.27 -22.76
C ASP A 188 -23.48 -11.19 -23.49
N GLY A 189 -24.09 -10.04 -23.78
CA GLY A 189 -23.46 -8.91 -24.47
C GLY A 189 -23.48 -9.02 -26.00
N ASN A 190 -24.29 -9.90 -26.59
CA ASN A 190 -24.46 -9.95 -28.04
C ASN A 190 -25.36 -8.83 -28.53
N PHE A 191 -25.04 -8.31 -29.71
CA PHE A 191 -25.80 -7.25 -30.38
C PHE A 191 -26.89 -7.84 -31.27
N HIS A 192 -28.12 -7.34 -31.10
CA HIS A 192 -29.28 -7.74 -31.87
C HIS A 192 -29.92 -6.50 -32.52
N GLU A 193 -30.30 -6.63 -33.78
CA GLU A 193 -30.98 -5.59 -34.56
C GLU A 193 -32.48 -5.90 -34.63
N GLU A 194 -33.32 -4.91 -34.32
CA GLU A 194 -34.78 -5.04 -34.39
C GLU A 194 -35.32 -4.50 -35.72
N LYS A 195 -35.22 -5.32 -36.77
CA LYS A 195 -35.56 -4.92 -38.14
C LYS A 195 -37.01 -4.50 -38.31
N GLU A 196 -37.92 -5.08 -37.54
CA GLU A 196 -39.35 -4.72 -37.59
C GLU A 196 -39.60 -3.29 -37.07
N SER A 197 -38.72 -2.75 -36.23
CA SER A 197 -38.85 -1.37 -35.76
C SER A 197 -38.66 -0.32 -36.86
N TYR A 198 -38.06 -0.67 -38.00
CA TYR A 198 -37.89 0.28 -39.11
C TYR A 198 -39.22 0.71 -39.75
N GLU A 199 -40.32 -0.02 -39.56
CA GLU A 199 -41.66 0.41 -39.98
C GLU A 199 -42.08 1.74 -39.33
N PHE A 200 -41.52 2.07 -38.17
CA PHE A 200 -41.92 3.21 -37.35
C PHE A 200 -41.03 4.44 -37.52
N ILE A 201 -40.08 4.42 -38.46
CA ILE A 201 -39.20 5.55 -38.79
C ILE A 201 -39.89 6.50 -39.75
#